data_AF-A0A8R1DVQ2-F1
#
_entry.id   AF-A0A8R1DVQ2-F1
#
_cell.length_a   1.000
_cell.length_b   1.000
_cell.length_c   1.000
_cell.angle_alpha   90.00
_cell.angle_beta   90.00
_cell.angle_gamma   90.00
#
_symmetry.space_group_name_H-M   'P 1'
#
loop_
_entity.id
_entity.type
_entity.pdbx_description
1 polymer ?
#
loop_
_entity_poly.entity_id
_entity_poly.type
_entity_poly.pdbx_seq_one_letter_code
_entity_poly.pdbx_strand_id
1 'polypeptide(L)'
;MYGAFLITYTMEIGWDELIRSMSPNLKGFLDNLDSLHYFIDHVVYKANLRGPSFRCEENPDGTLLLHYFTGRPGLYHIVKGVVREVAKVVFDLDIVLVVEGRTQRSVHMNNGERVEEHVVFLVKVTYNF
;
A
#
# COMPACT_ATOMS: atom_id res chain seq x y z
N MET A 1 12.80 9.06 1.02
CA MET A 1 12.76 8.00 -0.01
C MET A 1 11.43 8.13 -0.78
N TYR A 2 11.40 7.89 -2.08
CA TYR A 2 10.32 8.29 -3.02
C TYR A 2 8.86 8.09 -2.54
N GLY A 3 8.54 6.98 -1.85
CA GLY A 3 7.19 6.73 -1.35
C GLY A 3 6.66 7.75 -0.34
N ALA A 4 7.54 8.31 0.50
CA ALA A 4 7.15 9.36 1.44
C ALA A 4 6.81 10.66 0.69
N PHE A 5 7.71 11.06 -0.23
CA PHE A 5 7.47 12.21 -1.10
C PHE A 5 6.15 12.07 -1.89
N LEU A 6 5.83 10.87 -2.38
CA LEU A 6 4.58 10.62 -3.09
C LEU A 6 3.35 10.98 -2.23
N ILE A 7 3.34 10.60 -0.95
CA ILE A 7 2.23 10.91 -0.04
C ILE A 7 2.17 12.41 0.23
N THR A 8 3.29 13.03 0.60
CA THR A 8 3.36 14.48 0.83
C THR A 8 2.84 15.25 -0.38
N TYR A 9 3.38 14.96 -1.58
CA TYR A 9 2.96 15.59 -2.82
C TYR A 9 1.48 15.36 -3.11
N THR A 10 0.98 14.13 -2.99
CA THR A 10 -0.43 13.80 -3.26
C THR A 10 -1.37 14.60 -2.37
N MET A 11 -1.04 14.72 -1.08
CA MET A 11 -1.82 15.51 -0.13
C MET A 11 -1.76 17.01 -0.47
N GLU A 12 -0.57 17.53 -0.80
CA GLU A 12 -0.36 18.94 -1.20
C GLU A 12 -1.13 19.34 -2.46
N ILE A 13 -1.29 18.44 -3.44
CA ILE A 13 -2.04 18.71 -4.67
C ILE A 13 -3.57 18.52 -4.54
N GLY A 14 -4.08 18.42 -3.31
CA GLY A 14 -5.52 18.49 -3.03
C GLY A 14 -6.21 17.17 -2.69
N TRP A 15 -5.47 16.08 -2.47
CA TRP A 15 -6.05 14.79 -2.08
C TRP A 15 -6.02 14.52 -0.57
N ASP A 16 -5.56 15.48 0.24
CA ASP A 16 -5.43 15.35 1.70
C ASP A 16 -6.73 14.88 2.36
N GLU A 17 -7.85 15.56 2.10
CA GLU A 17 -9.15 15.22 2.69
C GLU A 17 -9.62 13.82 2.29
N LEU A 18 -9.40 13.40 1.03
CA LEU A 18 -9.72 12.04 0.62
C LEU A 18 -8.87 11.02 1.38
N ILE A 19 -7.55 11.22 1.43
CA ILE A 19 -6.63 10.30 2.10
C ILE A 19 -6.99 10.14 3.58
N ARG A 20 -7.30 11.25 4.28
CA ARG A 20 -7.68 11.24 5.69
C ARG A 20 -9.06 10.63 5.95
N SER A 21 -9.99 10.71 5.00
CA SER A 21 -11.35 10.18 5.15
C SER A 21 -11.47 8.68 4.82
N MET A 22 -10.43 8.04 4.26
CA MET A 22 -10.46 6.62 3.90
C MET A 22 -10.72 5.70 5.10
N SER A 23 -10.21 6.01 6.29
CA SER A 23 -10.41 5.19 7.49
C SER A 23 -9.99 5.92 8.76
N PRO A 24 -10.59 5.64 9.93
CA PRO A 24 -10.13 6.19 11.20
C PRO A 24 -8.84 5.54 11.74
N ASN A 25 -8.34 4.45 11.12
CA ASN A 25 -7.12 3.77 11.56
C ASN A 25 -6.30 3.21 10.39
N LEU A 26 -5.03 2.87 10.67
CA LEU A 26 -4.09 2.41 9.66
C LEU A 26 -4.53 1.10 8.98
N LYS A 27 -5.07 0.14 9.74
CA LYS A 27 -5.50 -1.16 9.20
C LYS A 27 -6.62 -0.98 8.17
N GLY A 28 -7.65 -0.19 8.51
CA GLY A 28 -8.74 0.10 7.60
C GLY A 28 -8.31 0.96 6.42
N PHE A 29 -7.31 1.84 6.58
CA PHE A 29 -6.72 2.56 5.44
C PHE A 29 -6.09 1.58 4.44
N LEU A 30 -5.30 0.62 4.93
CA LEU A 30 -4.66 -0.40 4.11
C LEU A 30 -5.69 -1.29 3.39
N ASP A 31 -6.79 -1.64 4.06
CA ASP A 31 -7.90 -2.39 3.45
C ASP A 31 -8.59 -1.62 2.31
N ASN A 32 -8.59 -0.29 2.38
CA ASN A 32 -9.26 0.57 1.41
C ASN A 32 -8.39 0.97 0.21
N LEU A 33 -7.12 0.55 0.14
CA LEU A 33 -6.22 0.90 -0.97
C LEU A 33 -6.69 0.36 -2.32
N ASP A 34 -7.30 -0.84 -2.35
CA ASP A 34 -7.87 -1.41 -3.58
C ASP A 34 -9.03 -0.55 -4.09
N SER A 35 -9.91 -0.12 -3.19
CA SER A 35 -11.03 0.77 -3.50
C SER A 35 -10.56 2.14 -4.00
N LEU A 36 -9.53 2.72 -3.37
CA LEU A 36 -8.91 3.98 -3.83
C LEU A 36 -8.37 3.83 -5.26
N HIS A 37 -7.59 2.77 -5.53
CA HIS A 37 -7.04 2.55 -6.86
C HIS A 37 -8.14 2.31 -7.90
N TYR A 38 -9.20 1.58 -7.55
CA TYR A 38 -10.36 1.39 -8.41
C TYR A 38 -11.03 2.73 -8.75
N PHE A 39 -11.27 3.58 -7.74
CA PHE A 39 -11.86 4.91 -7.93
C PHE A 39 -11.00 5.81 -8.84
N ILE A 40 -9.69 5.89 -8.59
CA ILE A 40 -8.74 6.66 -9.41
C ILE A 40 -8.80 6.20 -10.87
N ASP A 41 -8.79 4.88 -11.08
CA ASP A 41 -8.80 4.32 -12.42
C ASP A 41 -10.14 4.52 -13.12
N HIS A 42 -11.25 4.09 -12.52
CA HIS A 42 -12.53 3.97 -13.22
C HIS A 42 -13.37 5.24 -13.19
N VAL A 43 -13.17 6.10 -12.18
CA VAL A 43 -13.99 7.30 -11.98
C VAL A 43 -13.24 8.55 -12.40
N VAL A 44 -12.00 8.72 -11.91
CA VAL A 44 -11.25 9.96 -12.06
C VAL A 44 -10.59 10.06 -13.43
N TYR A 45 -9.78 9.06 -13.82
CA TYR A 45 -8.98 9.13 -15.04
C TYR A 45 -9.49 8.28 -16.20
N LYS A 46 -10.27 7.22 -15.94
CA LYS A 46 -10.74 6.25 -16.95
C LYS A 46 -9.59 5.70 -17.81
N ALA A 47 -8.49 5.34 -17.15
CA ALA A 47 -7.21 5.10 -17.80
C ALA A 47 -6.85 3.61 -17.96
N ASN A 48 -7.74 2.68 -17.55
CA ASN A 48 -7.50 1.23 -17.54
C ASN A 48 -6.19 0.86 -16.84
N LEU A 49 -5.95 1.50 -15.70
CA LEU A 49 -4.79 1.31 -14.86
C LEU A 49 -4.81 -0.07 -14.23
N ARG A 50 -3.68 -0.77 -14.36
CA ARG A 50 -3.46 -2.01 -13.62
C ARG A 50 -2.92 -1.70 -12.24
N GLY A 51 -3.81 -1.43 -11.29
CA GLY A 51 -3.46 -1.17 -9.89
C GLY A 51 -2.78 -2.36 -9.21
N PRO A 52 -2.01 -2.12 -8.13
CA PRO A 52 -1.68 -3.19 -7.18
C PRO A 52 -2.93 -3.64 -6.40
N SER A 53 -2.80 -4.75 -5.65
CA SER A 53 -3.81 -5.17 -4.68
C SER A 53 -3.19 -5.39 -3.30
N PHE A 54 -3.95 -5.07 -2.26
CA PHE A 54 -3.54 -5.12 -0.86
C PHE A 54 -4.52 -5.94 -0.03
N ARG A 55 -4.00 -6.80 0.85
CA ARG A 55 -4.78 -7.47 1.89
C ARG A 55 -4.07 -7.29 3.22
N CYS A 56 -4.79 -6.88 4.25
CA CYS A 56 -4.24 -6.63 5.57
C CYS A 56 -4.85 -7.61 6.57
N GLU A 57 -4.00 -8.35 7.26
CA GLU A 57 -4.38 -9.21 8.37
C GLU A 57 -3.85 -8.61 9.67
N GLU A 58 -4.57 -8.80 10.76
CA GLU A 58 -4.15 -8.36 12.09
C GLU A 58 -3.80 -9.58 12.93
N ASN A 59 -2.59 -9.59 13.48
CA ASN A 59 -2.12 -10.64 14.36
C ASN A 59 -2.67 -10.44 15.78
N PRO A 60 -2.73 -11.50 16.62
CA PRO A 60 -3.17 -11.38 18.01
C PRO A 60 -2.34 -10.42 18.87
N ASP A 61 -1.10 -10.12 18.47
CA ASP A 61 -0.21 -9.17 19.15
C ASP A 61 -0.41 -7.71 18.67
N GLY A 62 -1.41 -7.45 17.82
CA GLY A 62 -1.73 -6.14 17.27
C GLY A 62 -0.83 -5.68 16.12
N THR A 63 0.13 -6.52 15.69
CA THR A 63 0.90 -6.24 14.47
C THR A 63 0.07 -6.52 13.22
N LEU A 64 0.37 -5.85 12.11
CA LEU A 64 -0.33 -6.07 10.85
C LEU A 64 0.54 -6.85 9.88
N LEU A 65 -0.07 -7.78 9.15
CA LEU A 65 0.53 -8.49 8.03
C LEU A 65 -0.07 -7.95 6.73
N LEU A 66 0.70 -7.15 6.00
CA LEU A 66 0.26 -6.52 4.75
C LEU A 66 0.77 -7.34 3.56
N HIS A 67 -0.16 -7.92 2.81
CA HIS A 67 0.09 -8.62 1.56
C HIS A 67 -0.05 -7.62 0.41
N TYR A 68 1.02 -7.44 -0.36
CA TYR A 68 1.08 -6.59 -1.54
C TYR A 68 1.26 -7.44 -2.79
N PHE A 69 0.30 -7.37 -3.71
CA PHE A 69 0.32 -8.07 -4.99
C PHE A 69 0.46 -7.06 -6.14
N THR A 70 1.36 -7.33 -7.07
CA THR A 70 1.59 -6.43 -8.20
C THR A 70 2.02 -7.18 -9.46
N GLY A 71 1.65 -6.64 -10.63
CA GLY A 71 2.23 -7.04 -11.91
C GLY A 71 3.46 -6.24 -12.31
N ARG A 72 3.95 -5.35 -11.43
CA ARG A 72 5.12 -4.50 -11.63
C ARG A 72 6.15 -4.86 -10.55
N PRO A 73 7.06 -5.81 -10.84
CA PRO A 73 8.02 -6.30 -9.86
C PRO A 73 8.99 -5.22 -9.37
N GLY A 74 9.39 -5.29 -8.10
CA GLY A 74 10.41 -4.42 -7.50
C GLY A 74 9.89 -3.10 -6.92
N LEU A 75 8.58 -2.83 -6.99
CA LEU A 75 7.99 -1.58 -6.48
C LEU A 75 7.68 -1.58 -4.98
N TYR A 76 7.91 -2.70 -4.29
CA TYR A 76 7.60 -2.87 -2.87
C TYR A 76 8.35 -1.88 -1.95
N HIS A 77 9.51 -1.37 -2.38
CA HIS A 77 10.21 -0.29 -1.67
C HIS A 77 9.42 1.03 -1.63
N ILE A 78 8.66 1.32 -2.68
CA ILE A 78 7.78 2.49 -2.73
C ILE A 78 6.62 2.31 -1.76
N VAL A 79 6.00 1.11 -1.75
CA VAL A 79 4.94 0.75 -0.78
C VAL A 79 5.44 0.96 0.65
N LYS A 80 6.65 0.52 0.96
CA LYS A 80 7.26 0.73 2.28
C LYS A 80 7.35 2.22 2.66
N GLY A 81 7.72 3.09 1.71
CA GLY A 81 7.75 4.54 1.95
C GLY A 81 6.35 5.14 2.13
N VAL A 82 5.39 4.74 1.27
CA VAL A 82 4.00 5.20 1.31
C VAL A 82 3.35 4.88 2.65
N VAL A 83 3.40 3.61 3.08
CA VAL A 83 2.73 3.16 4.30
C VAL A 83 3.32 3.82 5.55
N ARG A 84 4.65 3.99 5.60
CA ARG A 84 5.31 4.71 6.70
C ARG A 84 4.88 6.16 6.77
N GLU A 85 4.81 6.84 5.63
CA GLU A 85 4.47 8.25 5.61
C GLU A 85 3.00 8.45 5.98
N VAL A 86 2.08 7.67 5.43
CA VAL A 86 0.65 7.72 5.81
C VAL A 86 0.48 7.47 7.30
N ALA A 87 1.11 6.42 7.85
CA ALA A 87 1.04 6.13 9.29
C ALA A 87 1.44 7.34 10.13
N LYS A 88 2.52 8.02 9.75
CA LYS A 88 3.01 9.20 10.43
C LYS A 88 2.07 10.40 10.28
N VAL A 89 1.73 10.81 9.06
CA VAL A 89 1.07 12.10 8.80
C VAL A 89 -0.46 12.07 8.90
N VAL A 90 -1.05 10.89 8.79
CA VAL A 90 -2.51 10.67 8.88
C VAL A 90 -2.92 10.16 10.25
N PHE A 91 -2.13 9.24 10.83
CA PHE A 91 -2.50 8.52 12.05
C PHE A 91 -1.61 8.82 13.26
N ASP A 92 -0.58 9.66 13.12
CA ASP A 92 0.39 9.97 14.18
C ASP A 92 1.07 8.71 14.76
N LEU A 93 1.37 7.75 13.88
CA LEU A 93 2.01 6.48 14.23
C LEU A 93 3.42 6.40 13.66
N ASP A 94 4.39 6.16 14.52
CA ASP A 94 5.70 5.65 14.11
C ASP A 94 5.62 4.14 13.91
N ILE A 95 6.02 3.67 12.73
CA ILE A 95 5.98 2.25 12.38
C ILE A 95 7.26 1.76 11.71
N VAL A 96 7.50 0.45 11.87
CA VAL A 96 8.52 -0.30 11.14
C VAL A 96 7.83 -1.30 10.22
N LEU A 97 8.27 -1.33 8.95
CA LEU A 97 7.86 -2.33 7.96
C LEU A 97 9.04 -3.24 7.64
N VAL A 98 8.89 -4.53 7.94
CA VAL A 98 9.85 -5.59 7.61
C VAL A 98 9.27 -6.44 6.50
N VAL A 99 10.09 -6.82 5.51
CA VAL A 99 9.66 -7.78 4.48
C VAL A 99 9.86 -9.18 5.06
N GLU A 100 8.76 -9.88 5.31
CA GLU A 100 8.77 -11.27 5.80
C GLU A 100 8.83 -12.27 4.66
N GLY A 101 8.27 -11.93 3.51
CA GLY A 101 8.21 -12.80 2.36
C GLY A 101 8.18 -12.04 1.06
N ARG A 102 8.80 -12.61 0.03
CA ARG A 102 8.74 -12.12 -1.34
C ARG A 102 8.77 -13.29 -2.29
N THR A 103 7.76 -13.37 -3.15
CA THR A 103 7.71 -14.35 -4.24
C THR A 103 7.47 -13.64 -5.56
N GLN A 104 8.11 -14.15 -6.60
CA GLN A 104 7.88 -13.72 -7.98
C GLN A 104 7.57 -14.96 -8.78
N ARG A 105 6.50 -14.90 -9.58
CA ARG A 105 6.07 -16.00 -10.43
C ARG A 105 5.73 -15.50 -11.82
N SER A 106 6.07 -16.30 -12.82
CA SER A 106 5.54 -16.14 -14.16
C SER A 106 4.22 -16.88 -14.27
N VAL A 107 3.19 -16.17 -14.71
CA VAL A 107 1.88 -16.71 -15.03
C VAL A 107 1.74 -16.73 -16.54
N HIS A 108 1.55 -17.92 -17.10
CA HIS A 108 1.21 -18.07 -18.51
C HIS A 108 -0.26 -17.75 -18.70
N MET A 109 -0.55 -16.78 -19.57
CA MET A 109 -1.89 -16.41 -19.99
C MET A 109 -2.04 -16.64 -21.50
N ASN A 110 -3.28 -16.68 -21.98
CA ASN A 110 -3.57 -16.87 -23.41
C ASN A 110 -2.94 -15.80 -24.32
N ASN A 111 -2.58 -14.64 -23.76
CA ASN A 111 -2.01 -13.48 -24.45
C ASN A 111 -0.53 -13.22 -24.11
N GLY A 112 0.16 -14.17 -23.46
CA GLY A 112 1.59 -14.09 -23.15
C GLY A 112 1.93 -14.44 -21.70
N GLU A 113 3.19 -14.24 -21.33
CA GLU A 113 3.69 -14.46 -19.98
C GLU A 113 3.61 -13.15 -19.18
N ARG A 114 3.12 -13.23 -17.95
CA ARG A 114 3.08 -12.10 -17.01
C ARG A 114 3.82 -12.44 -15.73
N VAL A 115 4.68 -11.54 -15.28
CA VAL A 115 5.25 -11.63 -13.93
C VAL A 115 4.28 -11.06 -12.90
N GLU A 116 4.06 -11.82 -11.83
CA GLU A 116 3.37 -11.39 -10.62
C GLU A 116 4.34 -11.44 -9.45
N GLU A 117 4.35 -10.38 -8.65
CA GLU A 117 5.10 -10.30 -7.40
C GLU A 117 4.12 -10.22 -6.23
N HIS A 118 4.39 -11.01 -5.20
CA HIS A 118 3.72 -10.94 -3.91
C HIS A 118 4.77 -10.68 -2.83
N VAL A 119 4.58 -9.59 -2.08
CA VAL A 119 5.42 -9.22 -0.94
C VAL A 119 4.57 -9.19 0.32
N VAL A 120 5.05 -9.81 1.38
CA VAL A 120 4.43 -9.79 2.70
C VAL A 120 5.26 -8.88 3.59
N PHE A 121 4.61 -7.87 4.16
CA PHE A 121 5.21 -6.97 5.12
C PHE A 121 4.65 -7.23 6.52
N LEU A 122 5.52 -7.33 7.51
CA LEU A 122 5.14 -7.19 8.90
C LEU A 122 5.25 -5.71 9.31
N VAL A 123 4.13 -5.15 9.75
CA VAL A 123 3.98 -3.77 10.19
C VAL A 123 3.89 -3.75 11.71
N LYS A 124 4.80 -3.03 12.36
CA LYS A 124 4.84 -2.89 13.82
C LYS A 124 4.81 -1.42 14.20
N VAL A 125 3.89 -1.04 15.09
CA VAL A 125 3.93 0.28 15.73
C VAL A 125 5.11 0.30 16.71
N THR A 126 5.88 1.39 16.66
CA THR A 126 6.99 1.62 17.57
C THR A 126 6.64 2.75 18.53
N TYR A 127 6.90 2.53 19.81
CA TYR A 127 6.75 3.54 20.85
C TYR A 127 8.13 4.08 21.19
N ASN A 128 8.34 5.38 21.04
CA ASN A 128 9.53 6.04 21.55
C ASN A 128 9.32 6.24 23.07
N PHE A 129 10.09 5.55 23.90
CA PHE A 129 10.15 5.79 25.34
C PHE A 129 11.15 6.91 25.65
#